data_AF-A0A660PVR4-F1
#
_entry.id   AF-A0A660PVR4-F1
#
_cell.length_a   1.000
_cell.length_b   1.000
_cell.length_c   1.000
_cell.angle_alpha   90.00
_cell.angle_beta   90.00
_cell.angle_gamma   90.00
#
_symmetry.space_group_name_H-M   'P 1'
#
loop_
_entity.id
_entity.type
_entity.pdbx_description
1 polymer ?
#
loop_
_entity_poly.entity_id
_entity_poly.type
_entity_poly.pdbx_seq_one_letter_code
_entity_poly.pdbx_strand_id
1 'polypeptide(L)'
;INFFGGFDATFNYNLALLFEYDAALNDDRGDYPDITGKGRGYLNMSIKWLFARNLELEFILKDLLVNRRGEGVTFQRGVRMMYIDNF
;
A
#
# COMPACT_ATOMS: atom_id res chain seq x y z
N ILE A 1 18.17 -5.72 -9.66
CA ILE A 1 16.95 -6.49 -9.98
C ILE A 1 16.04 -6.38 -8.78
N ASN A 2 14.79 -5.98 -8.98
CA ASN A 2 13.77 -5.92 -7.92
C ASN A 2 12.63 -6.86 -8.27
N PHE A 3 11.93 -7.33 -7.24
CA PHE A 3 10.77 -8.21 -7.37
C PHE A 3 9.61 -7.56 -6.65
N PHE A 4 8.46 -7.53 -7.31
CA PHE A 4 7.20 -7.14 -6.70
C PHE A 4 6.15 -8.20 -7.01
N GLY A 5 5.17 -8.32 -6.13
CA GLY A 5 4.05 -9.22 -6.28
C GLY A 5 2.84 -8.67 -5.54
N GLY A 6 1.66 -8.90 -6.10
CA GLY A 6 0.42 -8.43 -5.51
C GLY A 6 -0.67 -9.48 -5.57
N PHE A 7 -1.65 -9.29 -4.71
CA PHE A 7 -2.87 -10.07 -4.63
C PHE A 7 -4.06 -9.12 -4.64
N ASP A 8 -5.01 -9.39 -5.51
CA ASP A 8 -6.31 -8.70 -5.58
C ASP A 8 -7.40 -9.75 -5.42
N ALA A 9 -8.26 -9.57 -4.43
CA ALA A 9 -9.48 -10.33 -4.28
C ALA A 9 -10.69 -9.42 -4.15
N THR A 10 -11.66 -9.66 -5.04
CA THR A 10 -13.00 -9.08 -4.94
C THR A 10 -13.94 -10.09 -4.31
N PHE A 11 -14.70 -9.64 -3.32
CA PHE A 11 -15.66 -10.44 -2.55
C PHE A 11 -17.09 -10.00 -2.83
N ASN A 12 -18.04 -10.81 -2.34
CA ASN A 12 -19.45 -10.41 -2.26
C ASN A 12 -19.61 -9.13 -1.41
N TYR A 13 -20.75 -8.45 -1.55
CA TYR A 13 -21.06 -7.18 -0.88
C TYR A 13 -20.21 -5.98 -1.35
N ASN A 14 -19.68 -6.06 -2.57
CA ASN A 14 -18.86 -5.03 -3.22
C ASN A 14 -17.62 -4.60 -2.42
N LEU A 15 -16.99 -5.57 -1.76
CA LEU A 15 -15.73 -5.38 -1.06
C LEU A 15 -14.59 -5.93 -1.90
N ALA A 16 -13.45 -5.24 -1.93
CA ALA A 16 -12.22 -5.77 -2.48
C ALA A 16 -11.06 -5.54 -1.53
N LEU A 17 -10.09 -6.46 -1.55
CA LEU A 17 -8.88 -6.42 -0.75
C LEU A 17 -7.69 -6.51 -1.70
N LEU A 18 -6.78 -5.55 -1.55
CA LEU A 18 -5.56 -5.49 -2.31
C LEU A 18 -4.37 -5.59 -1.36
N PHE A 19 -3.40 -6.40 -1.74
CA PHE A 19 -2.10 -6.48 -1.11
C PHE A 19 -1.02 -6.38 -2.16
N GLU A 20 0.05 -5.66 -1.84
CA GLU A 20 1.22 -5.55 -2.71
C GLU A 20 2.48 -5.61 -1.84
N TYR A 21 3.41 -6.46 -2.23
CA TYR A 21 4.74 -6.53 -1.66
C TYR A 21 5.78 -6.20 -2.73
N ASP A 22 6.62 -5.20 -2.45
CA ASP A 22 7.83 -4.89 -3.21
C ASP A 22 9.05 -5.22 -2.36
N ALA A 23 9.93 -6.10 -2.85
CA ALA A 23 11.14 -6.49 -2.15
C ALA A 23 12.18 -5.35 -2.03
N ALA A 24 12.10 -4.33 -2.90
CA ALA A 24 12.95 -3.13 -2.87
C ALA A 24 14.45 -3.38 -2.67
N LEU A 25 14.99 -4.44 -3.31
CA LEU A 25 16.38 -4.89 -3.14
C LEU A 25 17.45 -3.86 -3.56
N ASN A 26 17.04 -2.82 -4.28
CA ASN A 26 17.86 -1.68 -4.67
C ASN A 26 17.91 -0.55 -3.63
N ASP A 27 17.09 -0.59 -2.58
CA ASP A 27 16.92 0.47 -1.57
C ASP A 27 17.69 0.20 -0.26
N ASP A 28 18.37 -0.95 -0.17
CA ASP A 28 18.94 -1.46 1.10
C ASP A 28 20.46 -1.23 1.28
N ARG A 29 21.17 -0.85 0.21
CA ARG A 29 22.66 -0.82 0.16
C ARG A 29 23.24 0.51 -0.31
N GLY A 30 22.74 1.62 0.21
CA GLY A 30 23.32 2.94 -0.04
C GLY A 30 24.37 3.34 1.01
N ASP A 31 25.33 4.17 0.61
CA ASP A 31 26.37 4.74 1.49
C ASP A 31 25.81 5.69 2.57
N TYR A 32 24.52 6.01 2.50
CA TYR A 32 23.81 6.90 3.41
C TYR A 32 22.72 6.13 4.17
N PRO A 33 23.06 5.52 5.32
CA PRO A 33 22.18 4.63 6.06
C PRO A 33 20.91 5.31 6.61
N ASP A 34 20.84 6.64 6.60
CA ASP A 34 19.69 7.42 7.06
C ASP A 34 18.60 7.58 5.99
N ILE A 35 18.95 7.43 4.71
CA ILE A 35 18.02 7.57 3.57
C ILE A 35 17.68 6.22 2.92
N THR A 36 18.42 5.15 3.25
CA THR A 36 18.16 3.79 2.76
C THR A 36 17.11 3.07 3.60
N GLY A 37 16.45 2.09 2.98
CA GLY A 37 15.54 1.15 3.64
C GLY A 37 16.18 0.27 4.73
N LYS A 38 15.35 -0.48 5.43
CA LYS A 38 15.74 -1.45 6.46
C LYS A 38 15.94 -2.87 5.92
N GLY A 39 15.85 -3.12 4.61
CA GLY A 39 15.93 -4.49 4.09
C GLY A 39 14.63 -5.28 4.19
N ARG A 40 13.51 -4.64 4.47
CA ARG A 40 12.22 -5.33 4.68
C ARG A 40 11.36 -5.37 3.41
N GLY A 41 11.64 -4.46 2.47
CA GLY A 41 10.73 -4.16 1.37
C GLY A 41 9.49 -3.39 1.85
N TYR A 42 8.59 -3.08 0.93
CA TYR A 42 7.38 -2.32 1.18
C TYR A 42 6.15 -3.23 1.04
N LEU A 43 5.37 -3.33 2.11
CA LEU A 43 4.07 -3.99 2.09
C LEU A 43 2.96 -2.94 2.14
N ASN A 44 2.11 -2.93 1.12
CA ASN A 44 0.94 -2.08 1.03
C ASN A 44 -0.32 -2.95 1.09
N MET A 45 -1.38 -2.41 1.69
CA MET A 45 -2.69 -3.03 1.73
C MET A 45 -3.76 -1.97 1.49
N SER A 46 -4.83 -2.32 0.78
CA SER A 46 -6.06 -1.53 0.80
C SER A 46 -7.33 -2.36 0.83
N ILE A 47 -8.36 -1.81 1.45
CA ILE A 47 -9.72 -2.35 1.43
C ILE A 47 -10.59 -1.34 0.70
N LYS A 48 -11.21 -1.78 -0.39
CA LYS A 48 -12.17 -0.99 -1.17
C LYS A 48 -13.58 -1.46 -0.88
N TRP A 49 -14.50 -0.51 -0.85
CA TRP A 49 -15.92 -0.75 -0.69
C TRP A 49 -16.70 0.16 -1.62
N LEU A 50 -17.42 -0.43 -2.57
CA LEU A 50 -18.42 0.30 -3.37
C LEU A 50 -19.67 0.50 -2.51
N PHE A 51 -19.66 1.60 -1.77
CA PHE A 51 -20.71 1.98 -0.82
C PHE A 51 -22.05 2.27 -1.52
N ALA A 52 -21.97 2.90 -2.69
CA ALA A 52 -23.11 3.09 -3.58
C ALA A 52 -22.67 2.85 -5.03
N ARG A 53 -23.62 2.73 -5.96
CA ARG A 53 -23.36 2.42 -7.39
C ARG A 53 -22.26 3.32 -8.02
N ASN A 54 -22.15 4.55 -7.54
CA ASN A 54 -21.25 5.59 -8.02
C ASN A 54 -20.30 6.10 -6.94
N LEU A 55 -20.19 5.45 -5.78
CA LEU A 55 -19.33 5.90 -4.68
C LEU A 55 -18.50 4.75 -4.13
N GLU A 56 -17.19 4.82 -4.32
CA GLU A 56 -16.20 3.93 -3.74
C GLU A 56 -15.49 4.60 -2.57
N LEU A 57 -15.36 3.88 -1.46
CA LEU A 57 -14.54 4.22 -0.30
C LEU A 57 -13.38 3.25 -0.23
N GLU A 58 -12.18 3.74 0.03
CA GLU A 58 -11.00 2.91 0.16
C GLU A 58 -10.16 3.31 1.36
N PHE A 59 -9.85 2.32 2.20
CA PHE A 59 -8.92 2.44 3.31
C PHE A 59 -7.56 1.93 2.84
N ILE A 60 -6.53 2.76 2.93
CA ILE A 60 -5.21 2.49 2.37
C ILE A 60 -4.19 2.49 3.50
N LEU A 61 -3.42 1.41 3.61
CA LEU A 61 -2.25 1.30 4.48
C LEU A 61 -1.00 1.12 3.62
N LYS A 62 0.00 1.98 3.81
CA LYS A 62 1.27 1.91 3.07
C LYS A 62 2.45 1.69 4.01
N ASP A 63 3.45 0.97 3.51
CA ASP A 63 4.68 0.65 4.25
C ASP A 63 4.41 0.01 5.62
N LEU A 64 3.58 -1.05 5.63
CA LEU A 64 3.24 -1.80 6.84
C LEU A 64 4.45 -2.43 7.54
N LEU A 65 5.53 -2.70 6.79
CA LEU A 65 6.78 -3.23 7.34
C LEU A 65 7.69 -2.14 7.92
N VAL A 66 7.32 -0.87 7.72
CA VAL A 66 8.04 0.32 8.18
C VAL A 66 9.51 0.24 7.74
N ASN A 67 9.71 0.12 6.42
CA ASN A 67 11.03 -0.03 5.83
C ASN A 67 11.86 1.26 5.96
N ARG A 68 11.20 2.42 6.02
CA ARG A 68 11.87 3.72 6.18
C ARG A 68 12.48 3.88 7.57
N ARG A 69 13.60 4.60 7.62
CA ARG A 69 14.30 4.97 8.86
C ARG A 69 13.93 6.40 9.29
N GLY A 70 14.07 6.67 10.57
CA GLY A 70 13.69 7.93 11.21
C GLY A 70 12.92 7.71 12.51
N GLU A 71 13.10 8.60 13.47
CA GLU A 71 12.35 8.58 14.72
C GLU A 71 10.86 8.83 14.46
N GLY A 72 9.99 8.06 15.11
CA GLY A 72 8.54 8.17 14.96
C GLY A 72 7.97 7.72 13.62
N VAL A 73 8.80 7.16 12.72
CA VAL A 73 8.32 6.63 11.44
C VAL A 73 7.44 5.40 11.68
N THR A 74 6.24 5.45 11.12
CA THR A 74 5.23 4.39 11.19
C THR A 74 4.58 4.22 9.82
N PHE A 75 3.77 3.18 9.65
CA PHE A 75 3.01 2.94 8.43
C PHE A 75 2.03 4.08 8.17
N GLN A 76 1.81 4.41 6.90
CA GLN A 76 0.90 5.47 6.51
C GLN A 76 -0.52 4.94 6.42
N ARG A 77 -1.49 5.78 6.80
CA ARG A 77 -2.92 5.49 6.75
C ARG A 77 -3.59 6.56 5.91
N GLY A 78 -4.46 6.16 5.01
CA GLY A 78 -5.23 7.06 4.16
C GLY A 78 -6.63 6.56 3.94
N VAL A 79 -7.52 7.49 3.62
CA VAL A 79 -8.86 7.19 3.11
C VAL A 79 -8.98 7.90 1.77
N ARG A 80 -9.45 7.16 0.76
CA ARG A 80 -9.77 7.68 -0.57
C ARG A 80 -11.26 7.51 -0.80
N MET A 81 -11.89 8.55 -1.35
CA MET A 81 -13.27 8.51 -1.80
C MET A 81 -13.29 8.83 -3.29
N MET A 82 -13.99 8.01 -4.07
CA MET A 82 -14.11 8.18 -5.51
C MET A 82 -15.58 8.16 -5.89
N TYR A 83 -16.03 9.25 -6.53
CA TYR A 83 -17.36 9.35 -7.10
C TYR A 83 -17.26 9.27 -8.62
N ILE A 84 -18.05 8.39 -9.24
CA ILE A 84 -18.08 8.19 -10.71
C ILE A 84 -19.47 8.58 -11.21
N ASP A 85 -19.55 9.72 -11.89
CA ASP A 85 -20.83 10.24 -12.39
C ASP A 85 -21.22 9.63 -13.75
N ASN A 86 -20.26 9.55 -14.67
CA ASN A 86 -20.43 9.02 -16.02
C ASN A 86 -19.17 8.23 -16.40
N PHE A 87 -19.35 7.19 -17.23
CA PHE A 87 -18.28 6.37 -17.81
C PHE A 87 -17.89 6.85 -19.21
#